data_AF-K8E0Y3-F1
#
_entry.id   AF-K8E0Y3-F1
#
_cell.length_a   1.000
_cell.length_b   1.000
_cell.length_c   1.000
_cell.angle_alpha   90.00
_cell.angle_beta   90.00
_cell.angle_gamma   90.00
#
_symmetry.space_group_name_H-M   'P 1'
#
loop_
_entity.id
_entity.type
_entity.pdbx_description
1 polymer ?
#
loop_
_entity_poly.entity_id
_entity_poly.type
_entity_poly.pdbx_seq_one_letter_code
_entity_poly.pdbx_strand_id
1 'polypeptide(L)'
;MGSYQQKKAGGTTEKLSPLDEIVQKINEAYFGDFTEADKVIVDDLYKRMRKDENVRKAAQTDDRQVYERNIFPGIFDETAQKSYMENTEAYRQLFLDADKYCSVCMALADMLYKELHDKKSVE
;
A
#
# COMPACT_ATOMS: atom_id res chain seq x y z
N MET A 1 -15.12 -23.08 13.43
CA MET A 1 -15.14 -21.69 12.95
C MET A 1 -14.16 -20.91 13.82
N GLY A 2 -13.00 -20.55 13.27
CA GLY A 2 -11.90 -19.95 14.02
C GLY A 2 -12.25 -18.54 14.48
N SER A 3 -12.33 -18.34 15.79
CA SER A 3 -12.48 -17.06 16.45
C SER A 3 -11.12 -16.36 16.52
N TYR A 4 -10.94 -15.27 15.78
CA TYR A 4 -9.80 -14.39 16.00
C TYR A 4 -10.08 -13.53 17.23
N GLN A 5 -9.33 -13.84 18.29
CA GLN A 5 -9.32 -13.09 19.52
C GLN A 5 -8.79 -11.68 19.24
N GLN A 6 -9.65 -10.69 19.45
CA GLN A 6 -9.28 -9.32 19.74
C GLN A 6 -8.45 -9.31 21.03
N LYS A 7 -7.12 -9.33 20.92
CA LYS A 7 -6.22 -9.08 22.06
C LYS A 7 -5.83 -7.61 22.06
N LYS A 8 -6.47 -6.86 22.94
CA LYS A 8 -5.96 -5.57 23.43
C LYS A 8 -4.70 -5.83 24.26
N ALA A 9 -3.58 -5.27 23.84
CA ALA A 9 -2.45 -4.87 24.68
C ALA A 9 -2.26 -3.36 24.38
N GLY A 10 -2.15 -2.43 25.32
CA GLY A 10 -1.52 -2.54 26.62
C GLY A 10 -0.12 -1.93 26.58
N GLY A 11 -0.02 -0.64 26.24
CA GLY A 11 1.11 0.23 26.64
C GLY A 11 2.48 -0.05 26.04
N THR A 12 2.70 0.36 24.79
CA THR A 12 4.00 0.80 24.28
C THR A 12 3.75 1.62 23.02
N THR A 13 4.49 2.70 22.80
CA THR A 13 4.67 3.29 21.46
C THR A 13 5.40 2.26 20.58
N GLU A 14 4.74 1.15 20.25
CA GLU A 14 5.18 0.20 19.25
C GLU A 14 5.00 0.90 17.91
N LYS A 15 6.12 1.20 17.25
CA LYS A 15 6.09 1.65 15.85
C LYS A 15 5.26 0.62 15.08
N LEU A 16 4.16 1.07 14.50
CA LEU A 16 3.32 0.26 13.64
C LEU A 16 4.20 -0.34 12.53
N SER A 17 3.90 -1.58 12.12
CA SER A 17 4.58 -2.12 10.94
C SER A 17 4.17 -1.32 9.70
N PRO A 18 5.02 -1.24 8.65
CA PRO A 18 4.67 -0.50 7.43
C PRO A 18 3.31 -0.91 6.86
N LEU A 19 2.98 -2.21 6.93
CA LEU A 19 1.68 -2.71 6.49
C LEU A 19 0.53 -2.21 7.37
N ASP A 20 0.70 -2.16 8.70
CA ASP A 20 -0.34 -1.68 9.60
C ASP A 20 -0.57 -0.17 9.43
N GLU A 21 0.49 0.60 9.15
CA GLU A 21 0.36 2.03 8.78
C GLU A 21 -0.40 2.21 7.47
N ILE A 22 -0.11 1.40 6.44
CA ILE A 22 -0.85 1.43 5.17
C ILE A 22 -2.33 1.10 5.41
N VAL A 23 -2.63 0.03 6.14
CA VAL A 23 -4.01 -0.37 6.44
C VAL A 23 -4.75 0.71 7.22
N GLN A 24 -4.11 1.32 8.22
CA GLN A 24 -4.71 2.43 8.96
C GLN A 24 -5.04 3.61 8.03
N LYS A 25 -4.13 4.01 7.15
CA LYS A 25 -4.36 5.09 6.16
C LYS A 25 -5.50 4.78 5.22
N ILE A 26 -5.61 3.52 4.77
CA ILE A 26 -6.74 3.10 3.93
C ILE A 26 -8.03 3.23 4.72
N ASN A 27 -8.11 2.73 5.95
CA ASN A 27 -9.32 2.83 6.78
C ASN A 27 -9.72 4.28 7.12
N GLU A 28 -8.76 5.20 7.21
CA GLU A 28 -9.03 6.63 7.41
C GLU A 28 -9.59 7.31 6.14
N ALA A 29 -9.23 6.82 4.95
CA ALA A 29 -9.65 7.38 3.66
C ALA A 29 -10.86 6.67 3.04
N TYR A 30 -11.02 5.38 3.33
CA TYR A 30 -12.03 4.48 2.77
C TYR A 30 -12.99 4.03 3.87
N PHE A 31 -14.24 4.45 3.76
CA PHE A 31 -15.30 4.17 4.73
C PHE A 31 -16.05 2.85 4.48
N GLY A 32 -15.59 2.02 3.54
CA GLY A 32 -16.18 0.71 3.25
C GLY A 32 -15.50 -0.42 4.01
N ASP A 33 -15.96 -1.65 3.77
CA ASP A 33 -15.38 -2.83 4.41
C ASP A 33 -14.00 -3.16 3.82
N PHE A 34 -12.96 -2.93 4.62
CA PHE A 34 -11.60 -3.38 4.35
C PHE A 34 -11.35 -4.72 5.05
N THR A 35 -11.18 -5.78 4.28
CA THR A 35 -11.14 -7.16 4.76
C THR A 35 -9.72 -7.68 4.91
N GLU A 36 -9.56 -8.83 5.56
CA GLU A 36 -8.26 -9.53 5.64
C GLU A 36 -7.72 -9.92 4.25
N ALA A 37 -8.61 -10.21 3.30
CA ALA A 37 -8.20 -10.47 1.92
C ALA A 37 -7.60 -9.22 1.29
N ASP A 38 -8.20 -8.04 1.52
CA ASP A 38 -7.66 -6.77 1.05
C ASP A 38 -6.28 -6.50 1.68
N LYS A 39 -6.10 -6.79 2.97
CA LYS A 39 -4.78 -6.67 3.64
C LYS A 39 -3.70 -7.51 2.96
N VAL A 40 -4.01 -8.75 2.59
CA VAL A 40 -3.07 -9.64 1.89
C VAL A 40 -2.72 -9.10 0.51
N ILE A 41 -3.70 -8.57 -0.22
CA ILE A 41 -3.49 -7.96 -1.53
C ILE A 41 -2.61 -6.70 -1.43
N VAL A 42 -2.87 -5.85 -0.46
CA VAL A 42 -2.07 -4.65 -0.20
C VAL A 42 -0.63 -4.99 0.18
N ASP A 43 -0.43 -6.03 1.01
CA ASP A 43 0.90 -6.51 1.39
C ASP A 43 1.70 -7.05 0.19
N ASP A 44 1.05 -7.80 -0.72
CA ASP A 44 1.68 -8.28 -1.95
C ASP A 44 2.09 -7.12 -2.87
N LEU A 45 1.17 -6.17 -3.12
CA LEU A 45 1.45 -4.97 -3.93
C LEU A 45 2.59 -4.14 -3.32
N TYR A 46 2.56 -3.92 -2.01
CA TYR A 46 3.62 -3.23 -1.28
C TYR A 46 4.98 -3.90 -1.49
N LYS A 47 5.07 -5.21 -1.29
CA LYS A 47 6.34 -5.97 -1.46
C LYS A 47 6.87 -5.91 -2.88
N ARG A 48 5.99 -5.93 -3.89
CA ARG A 48 6.35 -5.82 -5.31
C ARG A 48 6.88 -4.42 -5.62
N MET A 49 6.12 -3.38 -5.28
CA MET A 49 6.48 -1.99 -5.55
C MET A 49 7.72 -1.53 -4.80
N ARG A 50 7.93 -2.02 -3.57
CA ARG A 50 9.15 -1.75 -2.80
C ARG A 50 10.43 -2.27 -3.48
N LYS A 51 10.31 -3.27 -4.35
CA LYS A 51 11.41 -3.83 -5.15
C LYS A 51 11.46 -3.28 -6.56
N ASP A 52 10.45 -2.50 -6.96
CA ASP A 52 10.39 -1.90 -8.29
C ASP A 52 11.37 -0.73 -8.38
N GLU A 53 12.25 -0.80 -9.38
CA GLU A 53 13.30 0.19 -9.57
C GLU A 53 12.75 1.55 -10.00
N ASN A 54 11.61 1.59 -10.72
CA ASN A 54 10.97 2.85 -11.10
C ASN A 54 10.36 3.53 -9.87
N VAL A 55 9.72 2.77 -8.98
CA VAL A 55 9.19 3.29 -7.71
C VAL A 55 10.31 3.86 -6.85
N ARG A 56 11.41 3.12 -6.71
CA ARG A 56 12.59 3.56 -5.94
C ARG A 56 13.22 4.82 -6.50
N LYS A 57 13.49 4.82 -7.79
CA LYS A 57 14.08 5.97 -8.46
C LYS A 57 13.19 7.20 -8.30
N ALA A 58 11.91 7.07 -8.62
CA ALA A 58 10.97 8.18 -8.53
C ALA A 58 10.83 8.71 -7.09
N ALA A 59 10.80 7.85 -6.09
CA ALA A 59 10.75 8.28 -4.69
C ALA A 59 12.02 9.04 -4.25
N GLN A 60 13.18 8.70 -4.82
CA GLN A 60 14.47 9.30 -4.48
C GLN A 60 14.78 10.58 -5.27
N THR A 61 14.27 10.70 -6.49
CA THR A 61 14.61 11.82 -7.41
C THR A 61 13.54 12.89 -7.47
N ASP A 62 12.27 12.52 -7.38
CA ASP A 62 11.16 13.42 -7.66
C ASP A 62 10.55 14.00 -6.39
N ASP A 63 9.99 15.20 -6.54
CA ASP A 63 9.20 15.84 -5.50
C ASP A 63 7.98 14.97 -5.15
N ARG A 64 7.63 14.96 -3.87
CA ARG A 64 6.54 14.15 -3.33
C ARG A 64 5.24 14.28 -4.12
N GLN A 65 4.86 15.51 -4.48
CA GLN A 65 3.63 15.76 -5.23
C GLN A 65 3.68 15.17 -6.65
N VAL A 66 4.83 15.24 -7.32
CA VAL A 66 5.02 14.67 -8.66
C VAL A 66 5.00 13.15 -8.60
N TYR A 67 5.71 12.58 -7.62
CA TYR A 67 5.70 11.16 -7.35
C TYR A 67 4.28 10.63 -7.09
N GLU A 68 3.58 11.17 -6.10
CA GLU A 68 2.28 10.65 -5.65
C GLU A 68 1.17 10.84 -6.70
N ARG A 69 1.20 11.95 -7.48
CA ARG A 69 0.10 12.28 -8.40
C ARG A 69 0.34 11.88 -9.86
N ASN A 70 1.58 11.87 -10.31
CA ASN A 70 1.88 11.71 -11.74
C ASN A 70 2.60 10.39 -12.06
N ILE A 71 3.54 9.97 -11.21
CA ILE A 71 4.40 8.81 -11.51
C ILE A 71 3.84 7.54 -10.88
N PHE A 72 3.60 7.58 -9.56
CA PHE A 72 3.21 6.42 -8.79
C PHE A 72 1.89 5.77 -9.25
N PRO A 73 0.81 6.53 -9.58
CA PRO A 73 -0.43 5.92 -10.03
C PRO A 73 -0.26 5.06 -11.29
N GLY A 74 0.62 5.45 -12.21
CA GLY A 74 0.91 4.67 -13.41
C GLY A 74 1.63 3.36 -13.09
N ILE A 75 2.65 3.40 -12.23
CA ILE A 75 3.38 2.19 -11.81
C ILE A 75 2.47 1.27 -10.97
N PHE A 76 1.63 1.88 -10.13
CA PHE A 76 0.63 1.20 -9.34
C PHE A 76 -0.32 0.40 -10.23
N ASP A 77 -0.88 1.06 -11.24
CA ASP A 77 -1.84 0.47 -12.17
C ASP A 77 -1.23 -0.70 -12.96
N GLU A 78 -0.03 -0.53 -13.50
CA GLU A 78 0.67 -1.62 -14.20
C GLU A 78 0.92 -2.84 -13.29
N THR A 79 1.34 -2.60 -12.04
CA THR A 79 1.61 -3.67 -11.09
C THR A 79 0.33 -4.38 -10.67
N ALA A 80 -0.72 -3.62 -10.36
CA ALA A 80 -2.01 -4.16 -9.98
C ALA A 80 -2.63 -4.99 -11.12
N GLN A 81 -2.54 -4.52 -12.36
CA GLN A 81 -3.01 -5.25 -13.54
C GLN A 81 -2.24 -6.55 -13.75
N LYS A 82 -0.90 -6.53 -13.63
CA LYS A 82 -0.08 -7.75 -13.69
C LYS A 82 -0.49 -8.74 -12.60
N SER A 83 -0.63 -8.29 -11.36
CA SER A 83 -1.07 -9.16 -10.27
C SER A 83 -2.50 -9.69 -10.45
N TYR A 84 -3.39 -8.91 -11.07
CA TYR A 84 -4.73 -9.37 -11.45
C TYR A 84 -4.71 -10.45 -12.53
N MET A 85 -3.80 -10.34 -13.50
CA MET A 85 -3.61 -11.40 -14.51
C MET A 85 -3.03 -12.68 -13.89
N GLU A 86 -2.16 -12.56 -12.88
CA GLU A 86 -1.62 -13.70 -12.12
C GLU A 86 -2.67 -14.37 -11.23
N ASN A 87 -3.53 -13.59 -10.57
CA ASN A 87 -4.57 -14.10 -9.70
C ASN A 87 -5.84 -13.25 -9.74
N THR A 88 -6.63 -13.48 -10.79
CA THR A 88 -7.86 -12.73 -11.05
C THR A 88 -8.86 -12.81 -9.90
N GLU A 89 -9.01 -13.96 -9.26
CA GLU A 89 -10.00 -14.12 -8.19
C GLU A 89 -9.66 -13.29 -6.96
N ALA A 90 -8.38 -13.27 -6.56
CA ALA A 90 -7.94 -12.55 -5.38
C ALA A 90 -7.96 -11.03 -5.59
N TYR A 91 -7.61 -10.56 -6.78
CA TYR A 91 -7.52 -9.13 -7.09
C TYR A 91 -8.83 -8.52 -7.60
N ARG A 92 -9.83 -9.33 -7.99
CA ARG A 92 -11.09 -8.81 -8.57
C ARG A 92 -11.74 -7.72 -7.73
N GLN A 93 -11.86 -7.93 -6.41
CA GLN A 93 -12.53 -6.96 -5.53
C GLN A 93 -11.80 -5.61 -5.49
N LEU A 94 -10.47 -5.61 -5.59
CA LEU A 94 -9.68 -4.39 -5.63
C LEU A 94 -10.03 -3.52 -6.86
N PHE A 95 -10.35 -4.13 -8.01
CA PHE A 95 -10.70 -3.42 -9.24
C PHE A 95 -12.19 -3.06 -9.35
N LEU A 96 -13.06 -3.70 -8.56
CA LEU A 96 -14.50 -3.40 -8.55
C LEU A 96 -14.84 -2.17 -7.71
N ASP A 97 -13.94 -1.76 -6.83
CA ASP A 97 -14.13 -0.65 -5.91
C ASP A 97 -13.09 0.45 -6.16
N ALA A 98 -13.52 1.50 -6.86
CA ALA A 98 -12.64 2.60 -7.25
C ALA A 98 -12.13 3.41 -6.05
N ASP A 99 -12.94 3.57 -5.00
CA ASP A 99 -12.55 4.31 -3.80
C ASP A 99 -11.51 3.52 -2.99
N LYS A 100 -11.70 2.20 -2.87
CA LYS A 100 -10.70 1.30 -2.30
C LYS A 100 -9.41 1.32 -3.11
N TYR A 101 -9.50 1.20 -4.44
CA TYR A 101 -8.35 1.23 -5.34
C TYR A 101 -7.52 2.51 -5.17
N CYS A 102 -8.19 3.66 -5.17
CA CYS A 102 -7.56 4.97 -4.97
C CYS A 102 -6.91 5.07 -3.58
N SER A 103 -7.61 4.63 -2.54
CA SER A 103 -7.12 4.66 -1.16
C SER A 103 -5.88 3.79 -0.97
N VAL A 104 -5.87 2.59 -1.56
CA VAL A 104 -4.70 1.69 -1.59
C VAL A 104 -3.54 2.35 -2.32
N CYS A 105 -3.78 2.92 -3.51
CA CYS A 105 -2.76 3.61 -4.28
C CYS A 105 -2.11 4.76 -3.47
N MET A 106 -2.92 5.63 -2.87
CA MET A 106 -2.44 6.76 -2.09
C MET A 106 -1.67 6.34 -0.83
N ALA A 107 -2.17 5.33 -0.11
CA ALA A 107 -1.52 4.83 1.09
C ALA A 107 -0.16 4.18 0.79
N LEU A 108 -0.08 3.41 -0.31
CA LEU A 108 1.17 2.81 -0.77
C LEU A 108 2.15 3.89 -1.25
N ALA A 109 1.69 4.89 -1.99
CA ALA A 109 2.53 5.99 -2.45
C ALA A 109 3.19 6.72 -1.28
N ASP A 110 2.40 7.14 -0.28
CA ASP A 110 2.92 7.83 0.90
C ASP A 110 3.94 6.96 1.66
N MET A 111 3.63 5.67 1.84
CA MET A 111 4.51 4.78 2.61
C MET A 111 5.83 4.53 1.89
N LEU A 112 5.77 4.19 0.59
CA LEU A 112 6.95 3.91 -0.22
C LEU A 112 7.80 5.16 -0.43
N TYR A 113 7.17 6.33 -0.60
CA TYR A 113 7.90 7.59 -0.68
C TYR A 113 8.70 7.82 0.61
N LYS A 114 8.06 7.76 1.78
CA LYS A 114 8.75 7.93 3.07
C LYS A 114 9.89 6.94 3.24
N GLU A 115 9.64 5.65 3.01
CA GLU A 115 10.66 4.62 3.26
C GLU A 115 11.87 4.72 2.31
N LEU A 116 11.63 5.06 1.04
CA LEU A 116 12.66 5.08 -0.01
C LEU A 116 13.38 6.42 -0.10
N HIS A 117 12.68 7.51 0.23
CA HIS A 117 13.24 8.86 0.27
C HIS A 117 14.11 9.06 1.52
N ASP A 118 13.68 8.60 2.70
CA ASP A 118 14.49 8.71 3.92
C ASP A 118 15.78 7.89 3.84
N LYS A 119 15.78 6.77 3.09
CA LYS A 119 17.01 5.98 2.82
C LYS A 119 18.10 6.79 2.12
N LYS A 120 17.74 7.78 1.29
CA LYS A 120 18.70 8.68 0.63
C LYS A 120 19.41 9.62 1.60
N SER A 121 18.85 9.82 2.79
CA SER A 121 19.38 10.76 3.80
C SER A 121 20.45 10.13 4.71
N VAL A 122 20.75 8.84 4.54
CA VAL A 122 21.66 8.06 5.40
C VAL A 122 22.90 7.55 4.63
N GLU A 123 23.03 7.85 3.34
CA GLU A 123 24.25 7.63 2.53
C GLU A 123 24.96 8.96 2.24
#